data_AF-A0AAW2DFL6-F1
#
_entry.id   AF-A0AAW2DFL6-F1
#
_cell.length_a   1.000
_cell.length_b   1.000
_cell.length_c   1.000
_cell.angle_alpha   90.00
_cell.angle_beta   90.00
_cell.angle_gamma   90.00
#
_symmetry.space_group_name_H-M   'P 1'
#
loop_
_entity.id
_entity.type
_entity.pdbx_description
1 polymer ?
#
loop_
_entity_poly.entity_id
_entity_poly.type
_entity_poly.pdbx_seq_one_letter_code
_entity_poly.pdbx_strand_id
1 'polypeptide(L)'
;MQGFRDALDYCGFKDLGFNGYPFTLCNRRSGDHNVWIRLDHGVATVDWILWFPTSRIHHLECFHSDHRPILLISDAEQKRFYRKGRPFRVEAIWLKDKACEDVVKQSWVDLHDLNRVSILLKKITSYQVNLSTWNRVTFGHVRNTLAKKLKDLSHAEEAGLYNSNPN
;
A
#
# COMPACT_ATOMS: atom_id res chain seq x y z
N MET A 1 -19.63 21.89 3.02
CA MET A 1 -19.89 20.87 1.98
C MET A 1 -20.61 21.38 0.74
N GLN A 2 -21.41 22.47 0.78
CA GLN A 2 -22.11 22.97 -0.41
C GLN A 2 -21.14 23.40 -1.53
N GLY A 3 -20.16 24.25 -1.23
CA GLY A 3 -19.20 24.68 -2.25
C GLY A 3 -18.38 23.55 -2.90
N PHE A 4 -18.17 22.42 -2.21
CA PHE A 4 -17.55 21.25 -2.83
C PHE A 4 -18.49 20.59 -3.84
N ARG A 5 -19.78 20.45 -3.52
CA ARG A 5 -20.79 19.93 -4.45
C ARG A 5 -20.94 20.85 -5.66
N ASP A 6 -21.02 22.15 -5.43
CA ASP A 6 -21.14 23.14 -6.50
C ASP A 6 -19.95 23.06 -7.46
N ALA A 7 -18.73 22.87 -6.95
CA ALA A 7 -17.53 22.68 -7.77
C ALA A 7 -17.56 21.37 -8.58
N LEU A 8 -18.03 20.26 -7.99
CA LEU A 8 -18.19 19.01 -8.73
C LEU A 8 -19.23 19.14 -9.83
N ASP A 9 -20.38 19.77 -9.54
CA ASP A 9 -21.46 19.96 -10.50
C ASP A 9 -21.04 20.90 -11.63
N TYR A 10 -20.39 22.02 -11.32
CA TYR A 10 -19.86 22.96 -12.31
C TYR A 10 -18.85 22.29 -13.27
N CYS A 11 -17.99 21.43 -12.74
CA CYS A 11 -17.00 20.68 -13.52
C CYS A 11 -17.56 19.41 -14.18
N GLY A 12 -18.83 19.06 -13.96
CA GLY A 12 -19.45 17.84 -14.49
C GLY A 12 -18.87 16.54 -13.93
N PHE A 13 -18.31 16.57 -12.72
CA PHE A 13 -17.74 15.41 -12.05
C PHE A 13 -18.82 14.58 -11.35
N LYS A 14 -18.67 13.25 -11.42
CA LYS A 14 -19.47 12.27 -10.70
C LYS A 14 -18.58 11.47 -9.76
N ASP A 15 -19.08 11.18 -8.56
CA ASP A 15 -18.42 10.26 -7.62
C ASP A 15 -18.41 8.85 -8.22
N LEU A 16 -17.24 8.24 -8.27
CA LEU A 16 -17.04 6.89 -8.83
C LEU A 16 -17.48 5.77 -7.88
N GLY A 17 -17.91 6.11 -6.66
CA GLY A 17 -18.13 5.18 -5.58
C GLY A 17 -16.82 4.60 -5.04
N PHE A 18 -16.92 3.55 -4.23
CA PHE A 18 -15.77 2.83 -3.70
C PHE A 18 -16.17 1.42 -3.24
N ASN A 19 -15.15 0.57 -3.09
CA ASN A 19 -15.22 -0.74 -2.47
C ASN A 19 -14.38 -0.75 -1.19
N GLY A 20 -14.87 -1.41 -0.15
CA GLY A 20 -14.19 -1.52 1.14
C GLY A 20 -14.77 -0.58 2.21
N TYR A 21 -13.99 -0.32 3.25
CA TYR A 21 -14.45 0.44 4.42
C TYR A 21 -14.78 1.91 4.06
N PRO A 22 -15.92 2.47 4.49
CA PRO A 22 -16.43 3.74 3.94
C PRO A 22 -15.63 5.00 4.29
N PHE A 23 -14.83 4.95 5.35
CA PHE A 23 -14.08 6.11 5.84
C PHE A 23 -12.63 6.08 5.33
N THR A 24 -12.12 7.23 4.92
CA THR A 24 -10.74 7.38 4.43
C THR A 24 -9.84 8.12 5.42
N LEU A 25 -10.41 8.76 6.44
CA LEU A 25 -9.69 9.43 7.51
C LEU A 25 -10.21 8.94 8.88
N CYS A 26 -9.29 8.74 9.81
CA CYS A 26 -9.56 8.60 11.25
C CYS A 26 -8.66 9.56 12.02
N ASN A 27 -9.24 10.41 12.87
CA ASN A 27 -8.44 11.34 13.68
C ASN A 27 -7.66 10.66 14.83
N ARG A 28 -7.83 9.34 15.02
CA ARG A 28 -7.13 8.47 15.99
C ARG A 28 -7.27 8.88 17.46
N ARG A 29 -8.31 9.64 17.81
CA ARG A 29 -8.59 9.98 19.21
C ARG A 29 -9.34 8.83 19.90
N SER A 30 -9.30 8.82 21.24
CA SER A 30 -9.95 7.78 22.05
C SER A 30 -11.43 8.10 22.33
N GLY A 31 -12.24 7.05 22.50
CA GLY A 31 -13.64 7.16 22.91
C GLY A 31 -14.48 8.01 21.95
N ASP A 32 -15.37 8.82 22.52
CA ASP A 32 -16.33 9.66 21.78
C ASP A 32 -15.68 10.78 20.95
N HIS A 33 -14.38 11.04 21.16
CA HIS A 33 -13.62 12.00 20.35
C HIS A 33 -13.08 11.40 19.05
N ASN A 34 -13.21 10.07 18.87
CA ASN A 34 -12.79 9.39 17.65
C ASN A 34 -13.75 9.72 16.51
N VAL A 35 -13.21 10.33 15.46
CA VAL A 35 -13.98 10.74 14.29
C VAL A 35 -13.45 10.04 13.06
N TRP A 36 -14.37 9.40 12.34
CA TRP A 36 -14.13 8.75 11.06
C TRP A 36 -14.92 9.49 9.97
N ILE A 37 -14.23 9.93 8.92
CA ILE A 37 -14.86 10.61 7.79
C ILE A 37 -14.32 10.06 6.46
N ARG A 38 -15.14 10.14 5.42
CA ARG A 38 -14.69 10.00 4.04
C ARG A 38 -14.26 11.38 3.55
N LEU A 39 -12.96 11.60 3.50
CA LEU A 39 -12.37 12.87 3.06
C LEU A 39 -11.84 12.78 1.62
N ASP A 40 -11.37 11.59 1.24
CA ASP A 40 -10.76 11.32 -0.05
C ASP A 40 -11.80 10.67 -0.97
N HIS A 41 -12.03 11.29 -2.13
CA HIS A 41 -13.01 10.85 -3.12
C HIS A 41 -12.34 10.75 -4.48
N GLY A 42 -12.66 9.70 -5.24
CA GLY A 42 -12.36 9.69 -6.68
C GLY A 42 -13.61 10.08 -7.46
N VAL A 43 -13.44 11.10 -8.29
CA VAL A 43 -14.49 11.65 -9.13
C VAL A 43 -14.01 11.69 -10.57
N ALA A 44 -14.92 11.55 -11.53
CA ALA A 44 -14.59 11.62 -12.95
C ALA A 44 -15.77 12.16 -13.77
N THR A 45 -15.46 12.67 -14.97
CA THR A 45 -16.49 13.11 -15.92
C THR A 45 -17.20 11.91 -16.54
N VAL A 46 -18.38 12.15 -17.10
CA VAL A 46 -19.16 11.10 -17.78
C VAL A 46 -18.38 10.47 -18.93
N ASP A 47 -17.68 11.27 -19.74
CA ASP A 47 -16.86 10.78 -20.86
C ASP A 47 -15.76 9.82 -20.38
N TRP A 48 -15.12 10.15 -19.25
CA TRP A 48 -14.09 9.29 -18.67
C TRP A 48 -14.68 7.96 -18.17
N ILE A 49 -15.86 8.01 -17.53
CA ILE A 49 -16.56 6.79 -17.08
C ILE A 49 -16.93 5.90 -18.26
N LEU A 50 -17.34 6.49 -19.39
CA LEU A 50 -17.63 5.75 -20.62
C LEU A 50 -16.38 5.12 -21.24
N TRP A 51 -15.22 5.77 -21.14
CA TRP A 51 -13.94 5.19 -21.58
C TRP A 51 -13.41 4.09 -20.65
N PHE A 52 -13.72 4.18 -19.35
CA PHE A 52 -13.29 3.22 -18.32
C PHE A 52 -14.49 2.65 -17.54
N PRO A 53 -15.41 1.92 -18.18
CA PRO A 53 -16.68 1.49 -17.57
C PRO A 53 -16.48 0.45 -16.44
N THR A 54 -15.35 -0.25 -16.45
CA THR A 54 -14.98 -1.22 -15.42
C THR A 54 -14.12 -0.62 -14.33
N SER A 55 -13.96 0.70 -14.31
CA SER A 55 -13.14 1.36 -13.30
C SER A 55 -13.76 1.20 -11.91
N ARG A 56 -12.92 0.91 -10.91
CA ARG A 56 -13.33 0.73 -9.51
C ARG A 56 -12.34 1.40 -8.59
N ILE A 57 -12.87 2.01 -7.55
CA ILE A 57 -12.07 2.54 -6.44
C ILE A 57 -12.10 1.54 -5.29
N HIS A 58 -10.94 1.30 -4.69
CA HIS A 58 -10.80 0.49 -3.49
C HIS A 58 -10.14 1.30 -2.37
N HIS A 59 -10.73 1.27 -1.18
CA HIS A 59 -10.09 1.77 0.02
C HIS A 59 -9.21 0.66 0.61
N LEU A 60 -7.91 0.90 0.68
CA LEU A 60 -6.95 -0.06 1.21
C LEU A 60 -6.78 0.13 2.73
N GLU A 61 -6.39 -0.94 3.40
CA GLU A 61 -5.99 -0.87 4.81
C GLU A 61 -4.62 -0.22 4.96
N CYS A 62 -4.50 0.68 5.93
CA CYS A 62 -3.23 1.28 6.34
C CYS A 62 -3.19 1.37 7.85
N PHE A 63 -2.14 0.81 8.45
CA PHE A 63 -1.96 0.79 9.90
C PHE A 63 -1.21 2.02 10.42
N HIS A 64 -0.41 2.68 9.58
CA HIS A 64 0.51 3.73 10.02
C HIS A 64 0.08 5.14 9.67
N SER A 65 -0.91 5.33 8.78
CA SER A 65 -1.52 6.63 8.50
C SER A 65 -2.95 6.74 9.07
N ASP A 66 -3.29 7.94 9.51
CA ASP A 66 -4.65 8.39 9.78
C ASP A 66 -5.52 8.43 8.52
N HIS A 67 -4.91 8.42 7.33
CA HIS A 67 -5.56 8.20 6.05
C HIS A 67 -5.50 6.73 5.56
N ARG A 68 -6.53 6.33 4.83
CA ARG A 68 -6.57 5.10 4.03
C ARG A 68 -6.19 5.39 2.57
N PRO A 69 -5.26 4.64 1.98
CA PRO A 69 -4.93 4.77 0.57
C PRO A 69 -6.12 4.43 -0.32
N ILE A 70 -6.29 5.21 -1.39
CA ILE A 70 -7.27 4.97 -2.45
C ILE A 70 -6.56 4.35 -3.65
N LEU A 71 -7.08 3.22 -4.13
CA LEU A 71 -6.61 2.56 -5.34
C LEU A 71 -7.69 2.64 -6.44
N LEU A 72 -7.38 3.33 -7.54
CA LEU A 72 -8.17 3.31 -8.77
C LEU A 72 -7.66 2.19 -9.68
N ILE A 73 -8.54 1.26 -10.03
CA ILE A 73 -8.30 0.22 -11.03
C ILE A 73 -9.13 0.59 -12.24
N SER A 74 -8.51 0.83 -13.39
CA SER A 74 -9.20 1.24 -14.63
C SER A 74 -9.31 0.15 -15.69
N ASP A 75 -8.71 -1.03 -15.49
CA ASP A 75 -8.87 -2.18 -16.37
C ASP A 75 -9.79 -3.26 -15.74
N ALA A 76 -10.59 -3.91 -16.59
CA ALA A 76 -11.56 -4.92 -16.15
C ALA A 76 -10.88 -6.20 -15.65
N GLU A 77 -9.71 -6.50 -16.21
CA GLU A 77 -9.11 -7.82 -16.10
C GLU A 77 -7.93 -7.85 -15.11
N GLN A 78 -7.59 -6.72 -14.46
CA GLN A 78 -6.35 -6.54 -13.70
C GLN A 78 -5.09 -6.92 -14.50
N LYS A 79 -5.22 -7.05 -15.83
CA LYS A 79 -4.21 -7.71 -16.68
C LYS A 79 -2.95 -6.87 -16.81
N ARG A 80 -3.01 -5.56 -16.56
CA ARG A 80 -1.85 -4.69 -16.74
C ARG A 80 -0.80 -4.73 -15.63
N PHE A 81 -1.05 -5.38 -14.50
CA PHE A 81 -0.05 -5.42 -13.40
C PHE A 81 0.48 -6.80 -13.03
N TYR A 82 -0.15 -7.89 -13.49
CA TYR A 82 0.21 -9.22 -12.99
C TYR A 82 1.25 -9.99 -13.82
N ARG A 83 1.64 -9.56 -15.03
CA ARG A 83 2.72 -10.24 -15.78
C ARG A 83 3.64 -9.33 -16.60
N LYS A 84 4.60 -8.72 -15.91
CA LYS A 84 6.04 -8.64 -16.28
C LYS A 84 6.85 -8.31 -15.02
N GLY A 85 7.02 -9.31 -14.14
CA GLY A 85 7.81 -9.20 -12.91
C GLY A 85 7.13 -8.38 -11.81
N ARG A 86 7.17 -8.87 -10.57
CA ARG A 86 6.81 -8.05 -9.41
C ARG A 86 7.81 -6.89 -9.37
N PRO A 87 7.38 -5.61 -9.39
CA PRO A 87 8.32 -4.50 -9.34
C PRO A 87 9.10 -4.57 -8.04
N PHE A 88 10.39 -4.25 -8.10
CA PHE A 88 11.21 -4.10 -6.90
C PHE A 88 10.61 -3.00 -6.02
N ARG A 89 10.44 -3.30 -4.74
CA ARG A 89 9.96 -2.34 -3.74
C ARG A 89 10.86 -2.45 -2.53
N VAL A 90 11.25 -1.31 -1.98
CA VAL A 90 11.91 -1.24 -0.68
C VAL A 90 10.85 -1.38 0.40
N GLU A 91 11.07 -2.30 1.35
CA GLU A 91 10.16 -2.47 2.48
C GLU A 91 10.70 -1.73 3.70
N ALA A 92 9.81 -1.02 4.42
CA ALA A 92 10.21 -0.19 5.56
C ALA A 92 10.87 -1.00 6.69
N ILE A 93 10.60 -2.31 6.78
CA ILE A 93 11.24 -3.20 7.76
C ILE A 93 12.76 -3.31 7.53
N TRP A 94 13.23 -3.18 6.28
CA TRP A 94 14.65 -3.24 5.96
C TRP A 94 15.43 -2.13 6.66
N LEU A 95 14.85 -0.94 6.74
CA LEU A 95 15.46 0.23 7.39
C LEU A 95 15.64 0.07 8.91
N LYS A 96 14.98 -0.93 9.52
CA LYS A 96 15.14 -1.23 10.96
C LYS A 96 16.35 -2.12 11.25
N ASP A 97 16.88 -2.80 10.24
CA ASP A 97 18.07 -3.63 10.37
C ASP A 97 19.30 -2.84 9.91
N LYS A 98 20.30 -2.73 10.79
CA LYS A 98 21.54 -2.01 10.51
C LYS A 98 22.29 -2.59 9.30
N ALA A 99 22.17 -3.89 9.06
CA ALA A 99 22.80 -4.56 7.91
C ALA A 99 22.25 -4.05 6.57
N CYS A 100 21.06 -3.44 6.54
CA CYS A 100 20.52 -2.82 5.33
C CYS A 100 21.48 -1.77 4.78
N GLU A 101 22.01 -0.89 5.64
CA GLU A 101 22.91 0.18 5.23
C GLU A 101 24.20 -0.38 4.61
N ASP A 102 24.73 -1.45 5.20
CA ASP A 102 25.93 -2.12 4.69
C ASP A 102 25.70 -2.73 3.31
N VAL A 103 24.55 -3.37 3.09
CA VAL A 103 24.17 -3.93 1.78
C VAL A 103 24.05 -2.82 0.73
N VAL A 104 23.49 -1.66 1.09
CA VAL A 104 23.40 -0.51 0.18
C VAL A 104 24.80 0.02 -0.18
N LYS A 105 25.67 0.23 0.83
CA LYS A 105 27.05 0.69 0.61
C LYS A 105 27.84 -0.27 -0.29
N GLN A 106 27.75 -1.57 -0.05
CA GLN A 106 28.39 -2.61 -0.86
C GLN A 106 27.82 -2.68 -2.29
N SER A 107 26.59 -2.24 -2.50
CA SER A 107 25.98 -2.19 -3.82
C SER A 107 26.36 -0.94 -4.61
N TRP A 108 26.88 0.09 -3.94
CA TRP A 108 27.15 1.41 -4.48
C TRP A 108 28.63 1.66 -4.82
N VAL A 109 29.38 0.60 -5.07
CA VAL A 109 30.83 0.62 -5.39
C VAL A 109 31.11 1.41 -6.66
N ASP A 110 32.26 2.06 -6.71
CA ASP A 110 32.67 2.83 -7.89
C ASP A 110 32.97 1.93 -9.08
N LEU A 111 32.21 2.18 -10.15
CA LEU A 111 32.40 1.53 -11.44
C LEU A 111 33.23 2.44 -12.31
N HIS A 112 34.27 1.88 -12.93
CA HIS A 112 35.04 2.57 -13.95
C HIS A 112 34.38 2.35 -15.30
N ASP A 113 33.54 3.30 -15.70
CA ASP A 113 32.88 3.36 -17.00
C ASP A 113 32.90 4.83 -17.48
N LEU A 114 32.97 5.06 -18.78
CA LEU A 114 33.05 6.41 -19.35
C LEU A 114 31.70 7.14 -19.27
N ASN A 115 30.60 6.39 -19.20
CA ASN A 115 29.24 6.95 -19.21
C ASN A 115 28.60 6.96 -17.80
N ARG A 116 28.37 8.17 -17.26
CA ARG A 116 27.74 8.38 -15.94
C ARG A 116 26.34 7.76 -15.80
N VAL A 117 25.54 7.74 -16.88
CA VAL A 117 24.20 7.14 -16.87
C VAL A 117 24.30 5.61 -16.79
N SER A 118 25.26 5.01 -17.51
CA SER A 118 25.56 3.57 -17.43
C SER A 118 25.97 3.19 -16.00
N ILE A 119 26.84 3.98 -15.36
CA ILE A 119 27.25 3.76 -13.96
C ILE A 119 26.03 3.77 -13.04
N LEU A 120 25.17 4.79 -13.15
CA LEU A 120 23.99 4.91 -12.29
C LEU A 120 23.04 3.71 -12.46
N LEU A 121 22.74 3.31 -13.69
CA LEU A 121 21.86 2.17 -13.96
C LEU A 121 22.44 0.86 -13.43
N LYS A 122 23.76 0.65 -13.57
CA LYS A 122 24.45 -0.51 -13.00
C LYS A 122 24.41 -0.50 -11.46
N LYS A 123 24.64 0.65 -10.81
CA LYS A 123 24.53 0.81 -9.36
C LYS A 123 23.11 0.50 -8.86
N ILE A 124 22.08 1.03 -9.53
CA ILE A 124 20.67 0.75 -9.20
C ILE A 124 20.37 -0.75 -9.36
N THR A 125 20.85 -1.39 -10.43
CA THR A 125 20.58 -2.81 -10.68
C THR A 125 21.28 -3.69 -9.65
N SER A 126 22.55 -3.41 -9.33
CA SER A 126 23.31 -4.08 -8.26
C SER A 126 22.61 -3.97 -6.92
N TYR A 127 22.19 -2.75 -6.56
CA TYR A 127 21.41 -2.45 -5.36
C TYR A 127 20.11 -3.27 -5.28
N GLN A 128 19.35 -3.35 -6.37
CA GLN A 128 18.11 -4.13 -6.40
C GLN A 128 18.36 -5.62 -6.19
N VAL A 129 19.38 -6.19 -6.83
CA VAL A 129 19.73 -7.61 -6.72
C VAL A 129 20.22 -7.96 -5.31
N ASN A 130 21.13 -7.14 -4.76
CA ASN A 130 21.73 -7.40 -3.46
C ASN A 130 20.70 -7.28 -2.34
N LEU A 131 19.87 -6.23 -2.34
CA LEU A 131 18.78 -6.11 -1.35
C LEU A 131 17.73 -7.21 -1.50
N SER A 132 17.38 -7.61 -2.73
CA SER A 132 16.45 -8.72 -2.93
C SER A 132 17.00 -10.04 -2.38
N THR A 133 18.31 -10.27 -2.56
CA THR A 133 19.00 -11.46 -2.05
C THR A 133 19.09 -11.44 -0.54
N TRP A 134 19.55 -10.33 0.04
CA TRP A 134 19.62 -10.14 1.49
C TRP A 134 18.24 -10.26 2.14
N ASN A 135 17.21 -9.61 1.61
CA ASN A 135 15.84 -9.73 2.11
C ASN A 135 15.35 -11.18 2.15
N ARG A 136 15.64 -11.97 1.10
CA ARG A 136 15.26 -13.38 1.04
C ARG A 136 15.94 -14.21 2.13
N VAL A 137 17.19 -13.91 2.47
CA VAL A 137 17.97 -14.64 3.49
C VAL A 137 17.60 -14.19 4.91
N THR A 138 17.46 -12.89 5.14
CA THR A 138 17.26 -12.32 6.48
C THR A 138 15.79 -12.34 6.91
N PHE A 139 14.87 -11.95 6.03
CA PHE A 139 13.45 -11.80 6.37
C PHE A 139 12.57 -12.87 5.70
N GLY A 140 12.99 -13.40 4.55
CA GLY A 140 12.24 -14.40 3.79
C GLY A 140 10.86 -13.90 3.36
N HIS A 141 9.82 -14.72 3.59
CA HIS A 141 8.44 -14.40 3.23
C HIS A 141 7.69 -13.70 4.36
N VAL A 142 8.08 -12.47 4.70
CA VAL A 142 7.50 -11.66 5.80
C VAL A 142 5.97 -11.65 5.78
N ARG A 143 5.35 -11.50 4.61
CA ARG A 143 3.89 -11.47 4.49
C ARG A 143 3.23 -12.80 4.88
N ASN A 144 3.84 -13.93 4.53
CA ASN A 144 3.32 -15.24 4.91
C ASN A 144 3.48 -15.46 6.41
N THR A 145 4.63 -15.05 6.96
CA THR A 145 4.87 -15.07 8.40
C THR A 145 3.85 -14.20 9.14
N LEU A 146 3.58 -12.99 8.65
CA LEU A 146 2.60 -12.07 9.23
C LEU A 146 1.19 -12.66 9.17
N ALA A 147 0.75 -13.16 8.01
CA ALA A 147 -0.56 -13.78 7.85
C ALA A 147 -0.74 -14.98 8.80
N LYS A 148 0.30 -15.82 8.94
CA LYS A 148 0.30 -16.93 9.90
C LYS A 148 0.18 -16.42 11.33
N LYS A 149 0.99 -15.42 11.72
CA LYS A 149 0.98 -14.86 13.07
C LYS A 149 -0.35 -14.18 13.43
N LEU A 150 -0.98 -13.49 12.48
CA LEU A 150 -2.32 -12.92 12.66
C LEU A 150 -3.38 -14.00 12.84
N LYS A 151 -3.29 -15.10 12.09
CA LYS A 151 -4.18 -16.25 12.27
C LYS A 151 -3.98 -16.94 13.63
N ASP A 152 -2.72 -17.15 14.03
CA ASP A 152 -2.38 -17.72 15.33
C ASP A 152 -2.87 -16.83 16.49
N LEU A 153 -2.77 -15.50 16.33
CA LEU A 153 -3.27 -14.51 17.29
C LEU A 153 -4.79 -14.55 17.40
N SER A 154 -5.53 -14.55 16.28
CA SER A 154 -6.99 -14.72 16.27
C SER A 154 -7.42 -16.00 16.99
N HIS A 155 -6.70 -17.11 16.76
CA HIS A 155 -7.00 -18.38 17.42
C HIS A 155 -6.72 -18.33 18.93
N ALA A 156 -5.64 -17.69 19.36
CA ALA A 156 -5.31 -17.53 20.77
C ALA A 156 -6.28 -16.58 21.50
N GLU A 157 -6.75 -15.53 20.82
CA GLU A 157 -7.78 -14.64 21.33
C GLU A 157 -9.11 -15.37 21.46
N GLU A 158 -9.55 -16.11 20.42
CA GLU A 158 -10.76 -16.94 20.47
C GLU A 158 -10.70 -18.03 21.55
N ALA A 159 -9.55 -18.69 21.71
CA ALA A 159 -9.34 -19.71 22.75
C ALA A 159 -9.25 -19.10 24.17
N GLY A 160 -8.75 -17.86 24.29
CA GLY A 160 -8.67 -17.13 25.55
C GLY A 160 -9.99 -16.46 25.98
N LEU A 161 -10.95 -16.30 25.07
CA LEU A 161 -12.25 -15.69 25.32
C LEU A 161 -13.32 -16.66 25.88
N TYR A 162 -13.00 -17.96 26.06
CA TYR A 162 -13.88 -18.96 26.68
C TYR A 162 -13.45 -19.41 28.09
N ASN A 163 -12.92 -18.50 28.92
CA ASN A 163 -12.75 -18.74 30.35
C ASN A 163 -13.62 -17.80 31.18
N SER A 164 -14.93 -18.05 31.16
CA SER A 164 -15.79 -18.13 32.35
C SER A 164 -17.24 -18.35 31.91
N ASN A 165 -17.79 -19.53 32.22
CA ASN A 165 -19.23 -19.66 32.42
C ASN A 165 -19.56 -18.88 33.71
N PRO A 166 -20.38 -17.83 33.67
CA PRO A 166 -20.96 -17.30 34.88
C PRO A 166 -22.12 -18.25 35.26
N ASN A 167 -21.93 -19.01 36.33
CA ASN A 167 -23.05 -19.44 37.17
C ASN A 167 -23.60 -18.22 37.92
#